data_AF-A0AAU8FTG0-F1
#
_entry.id   AF-A0AAU8FTG0-F1
#
_cell.length_a   1.000
_cell.length_b   1.000
_cell.length_c   1.000
_cell.angle_alpha   90.00
_cell.angle_beta   90.00
_cell.angle_gamma   90.00
#
_symmetry.space_group_name_H-M   'P 1'
#
loop_
_entity.id
_entity.type
_entity.pdbx_description
1 polymer ?
#
loop_
_entity_poly.entity_id
_entity_poly.type
_entity_poly.pdbx_seq_one_letter_code
_entity_poly.pdbx_strand_id
1 'polypeptide(L)'
;MYFFNLPGFDPDLGINLDDQGRFPYLRFVDHVFRRREADYLSQNFHFENIADKTMPPVFLSEPNLKAIFDYKDRKNVIVDHHSPISESYANELRAQFDRGYFDAMKEYPQQIVSILCNPDSESKITHLEQFIEFCSYHLYFEGFAVPSCIYTLGFIQAYLVRACGDRVNALRLVKYQHQVVSKKQELPVAEAQSNGPERIPLDYAIDEIISMWLILVDAWKCKAVGSIQVFTGEEEVLQLLGMMFEEKGGRLPRPEHKYFEMPPGNYERVLNLLMHATYKLNTHRNNIGLDRYCQLLLDTFSCYSKTKLESLRSNINKARGNIVQSIGNLTDSPHSKNVLKTLRKINEYGVDDLT
;
A
#
# COMPACT_ATOMS: atom_id res chain seq x y z
N MET A 1 3.87 -22.57 6.18
CA MET A 1 2.88 -22.16 7.20
C MET A 1 3.16 -20.71 7.58
N TYR A 2 2.11 -19.95 7.86
CA TYR A 2 2.19 -18.52 8.13
C TYR A 2 1.92 -18.25 9.63
N PHE A 3 2.28 -17.06 10.12
CA PHE A 3 1.95 -16.55 11.47
C PHE A 3 2.56 -17.27 12.68
N PHE A 4 3.65 -18.03 12.50
CA PHE A 4 4.35 -18.72 13.61
C PHE A 4 4.76 -17.82 14.79
N ASN A 5 4.98 -16.53 14.54
CA ASN A 5 5.42 -15.57 15.56
C ASN A 5 4.25 -14.76 16.14
N LEU A 6 3.01 -15.03 15.71
CA LEU A 6 1.86 -14.25 16.12
C LEU A 6 1.37 -14.70 17.51
N PRO A 7 1.28 -13.79 18.49
CA PRO A 7 0.88 -14.16 19.85
C PRO A 7 -0.50 -14.81 19.89
N GLY A 8 -0.57 -16.02 20.45
CA GLY A 8 -1.84 -16.75 20.58
C GLY A 8 -2.37 -17.30 19.25
N PHE A 9 -1.51 -17.51 18.25
CA PHE A 9 -1.85 -18.23 17.03
C PHE A 9 -1.03 -19.52 16.94
N ASP A 10 -1.73 -20.63 16.76
CA ASP A 10 -1.16 -21.92 16.45
C ASP A 10 -1.41 -22.22 14.96
N PRO A 11 -0.39 -22.60 14.18
CA PRO A 11 -0.55 -22.87 12.75
C PRO A 11 -1.53 -24.02 12.42
N ASP A 12 -1.69 -24.98 13.32
CA ASP A 12 -2.55 -26.16 13.15
C ASP A 12 -3.92 -25.94 13.80
N LEU A 13 -3.97 -25.21 14.93
CA LEU A 13 -5.19 -25.02 15.72
C LEU A 13 -5.86 -23.65 15.52
N GLY A 14 -5.17 -22.71 14.87
CA GLY A 14 -5.64 -21.34 14.63
C GLY A 14 -5.47 -20.43 15.84
N ILE A 15 -6.39 -19.47 16.00
CA ILE A 15 -6.33 -18.52 17.11
C ILE A 15 -6.65 -19.26 18.41
N ASN A 16 -5.77 -19.15 19.41
CA ASN A 16 -6.03 -19.66 20.75
C ASN A 16 -7.06 -18.75 21.45
N LEU A 17 -8.20 -19.35 21.76
CA LEU A 17 -9.34 -18.70 22.41
C LEU A 17 -9.44 -19.04 23.90
N ASP A 18 -8.58 -19.92 24.42
CA ASP A 18 -8.59 -20.27 25.85
C ASP A 18 -8.06 -19.10 26.69
N ASP A 19 -8.99 -18.44 27.35
CA ASP A 19 -8.71 -17.35 28.27
C ASP A 19 -9.09 -17.67 29.71
N GLN A 20 -9.49 -18.92 29.99
CA GLN A 20 -9.96 -19.37 31.30
C GLN A 20 -11.13 -18.53 31.86
N GLY A 21 -11.95 -17.94 30.99
CA GLY A 21 -13.09 -17.09 31.37
C GLY A 21 -12.69 -15.71 31.89
N ARG A 22 -11.50 -15.23 31.53
CA ARG A 22 -11.01 -13.89 31.94
C ARG A 22 -11.65 -12.76 31.14
N PHE A 23 -12.04 -13.01 29.91
CA PHE A 23 -12.67 -12.03 29.03
C PHE A 23 -14.09 -12.46 28.69
N PRO A 24 -14.98 -11.49 28.44
CA PRO A 24 -16.37 -11.79 28.17
C PRO A 24 -16.56 -12.40 26.79
N TYR A 25 -17.68 -13.10 26.64
CA TYR A 25 -18.17 -13.59 25.37
C TYR A 25 -19.19 -12.61 24.77
N LEU A 26 -18.94 -12.22 23.52
CA LEU A 26 -19.82 -11.35 22.74
C LEU A 26 -20.70 -12.16 21.81
N ARG A 27 -21.94 -11.72 21.63
CA ARG A 27 -22.87 -12.27 20.64
C ARG A 27 -23.93 -11.25 20.23
N PHE A 28 -24.68 -11.53 19.18
CA PHE A 28 -25.91 -10.78 18.93
C PHE A 28 -27.00 -11.18 19.95
N VAL A 29 -27.96 -10.29 20.18
CA VAL A 29 -29.12 -10.53 21.05
C VAL A 29 -29.81 -11.85 20.67
N ASP A 30 -30.06 -12.03 19.37
CA ASP A 30 -30.87 -13.13 18.85
C ASP A 30 -30.08 -14.37 18.43
N HIS A 31 -28.76 -14.25 18.24
CA HIS A 31 -27.94 -15.36 17.72
C HIS A 31 -26.45 -15.21 18.05
N VAL A 32 -25.73 -16.33 17.99
CA VAL A 32 -24.25 -16.34 18.07
C VAL A 32 -23.64 -15.88 16.76
N PHE A 33 -22.41 -15.36 16.82
CA PHE A 33 -21.67 -14.99 15.61
C PHE A 33 -21.47 -16.22 14.73
N ARG A 34 -21.73 -16.05 13.42
CA ARG A 34 -21.58 -17.13 12.45
C ARG A 34 -20.50 -16.75 11.47
N ARG A 35 -19.71 -17.76 11.09
CA ARG A 35 -18.79 -17.64 9.99
C ARG A 35 -19.56 -17.41 8.70
N ARG A 36 -19.18 -16.38 7.95
CA ARG A 36 -19.63 -16.19 6.57
C ARG A 36 -18.52 -16.63 5.63
N GLU A 37 -18.89 -17.33 4.58
CA GLU A 37 -17.97 -17.55 3.46
C GLU A 37 -17.72 -16.19 2.79
N ALA A 38 -16.46 -15.79 2.78
CA ALA A 38 -16.01 -14.61 2.07
C ALA A 38 -15.16 -15.07 0.89
N ASP A 39 -15.65 -14.81 -0.32
CA ASP A 39 -14.89 -15.10 -1.54
C ASP A 39 -14.08 -13.88 -1.94
N TYR A 40 -12.91 -13.73 -1.30
CA TYR A 40 -11.96 -12.66 -1.62
C TYR A 40 -11.28 -12.84 -2.98
N LEU A 41 -11.41 -14.01 -3.62
CA LEU A 41 -10.79 -14.29 -4.91
C LEU A 41 -11.65 -13.82 -6.08
N SER A 42 -12.98 -13.94 -5.99
CA SER A 42 -13.92 -13.41 -7.00
C SER A 42 -14.23 -11.92 -6.80
N GLN A 43 -14.15 -11.43 -5.57
CA GLN A 43 -14.40 -10.05 -5.23
C GLN A 43 -13.10 -9.23 -5.37
N ASN A 44 -12.98 -8.44 -6.45
CA ASN A 44 -11.84 -7.58 -6.74
C ASN A 44 -11.60 -6.49 -5.66
N PHE A 45 -11.16 -6.87 -4.47
CA PHE A 45 -10.75 -5.98 -3.37
C PHE A 45 -11.92 -5.16 -2.78
N HIS A 46 -12.85 -5.82 -2.09
CA HIS A 46 -13.95 -5.17 -1.35
C HIS A 46 -13.65 -5.07 0.14
N PHE A 47 -12.72 -4.20 0.52
CA PHE A 47 -12.48 -3.86 1.91
C PHE A 47 -13.03 -2.48 2.25
N GLU A 48 -13.71 -2.36 3.39
CA GLU A 48 -14.23 -1.08 3.87
C GLU A 48 -13.18 -0.39 4.73
N ASN A 49 -12.88 0.87 4.44
CA ASN A 49 -12.03 1.69 5.31
C ASN A 49 -12.85 2.16 6.51
N ILE A 50 -12.52 1.65 7.69
CA ILE A 50 -13.17 1.98 8.95
C ILE A 50 -12.44 3.09 9.72
N ALA A 51 -11.24 3.50 9.29
CA ALA A 51 -10.45 4.49 9.99
C ALA A 51 -11.11 5.87 10.00
N ASP A 52 -10.95 6.57 11.13
CA ASP A 52 -11.34 7.97 11.24
C ASP A 52 -10.50 8.83 10.29
N LYS A 53 -11.03 10.01 9.95
CA LYS A 53 -10.38 10.95 9.01
C LYS A 53 -8.96 11.38 9.46
N THR A 54 -8.58 11.16 10.72
CA THR A 54 -7.29 11.55 11.29
C THR A 54 -6.27 10.42 11.34
N MET A 55 -6.65 9.19 10.99
CA MET A 55 -5.80 8.00 11.08
C MET A 55 -5.44 7.46 9.70
N PRO A 56 -4.32 6.72 9.54
CA PRO A 56 -4.06 5.96 8.33
C PRO A 56 -5.18 4.94 8.04
N PRO A 57 -5.41 4.54 6.78
CA PRO A 57 -6.49 3.62 6.42
C PRO A 57 -6.39 2.29 7.17
N VAL A 58 -7.52 1.87 7.74
CA VAL A 58 -7.70 0.55 8.35
C VAL A 58 -8.85 -0.11 7.62
N PHE A 59 -8.57 -1.24 6.99
CA PHE A 59 -9.53 -1.96 6.19
C PHE A 59 -10.09 -3.14 6.98
N LEU A 60 -11.42 -3.28 7.00
CA LEU A 60 -12.10 -4.38 7.69
C LEU A 60 -13.06 -5.10 6.72
N SER A 61 -13.04 -6.42 6.79
CA SER A 61 -13.94 -7.30 6.04
C SER A 61 -14.65 -8.34 6.92
N GLU A 62 -14.17 -8.59 8.14
CA GLU A 62 -14.83 -9.52 9.06
C GLU A 62 -16.15 -8.89 9.57
N PRO A 63 -17.31 -9.52 9.29
CA PRO A 63 -18.62 -8.89 9.48
C PRO A 63 -19.04 -8.74 10.94
N ASN A 64 -18.56 -9.60 11.83
CA ASN A 64 -18.92 -9.60 13.25
C ASN A 64 -18.20 -8.45 13.97
N LEU A 65 -16.89 -8.27 13.71
CA LEU A 65 -16.12 -7.10 14.13
C LEU A 65 -16.68 -5.81 13.54
N LYS A 66 -17.14 -5.84 12.29
CA LYS A 66 -17.80 -4.67 11.68
C LYS A 66 -19.04 -4.26 12.48
N ALA A 67 -19.87 -5.21 12.87
CA ALA A 67 -21.05 -4.95 13.69
C ALA A 67 -20.70 -4.41 15.10
N ILE A 68 -19.53 -4.79 15.64
CA ILE A 68 -19.04 -4.29 16.93
C ILE A 68 -18.51 -2.84 16.80
N PHE A 69 -17.81 -2.53 15.72
CA PHE A 69 -17.18 -1.22 15.50
C PHE A 69 -18.14 -0.18 14.90
N ASP A 70 -19.21 -0.59 14.22
CA ASP A 70 -20.27 0.31 13.75
C ASP A 70 -21.29 0.61 14.85
N TYR A 71 -21.40 1.88 15.21
CA TYR A 71 -22.32 2.38 16.24
C TYR A 71 -23.80 1.99 15.99
N LYS A 72 -24.21 1.80 14.73
CA LYS A 72 -25.60 1.43 14.40
C LYS A 72 -25.91 -0.02 14.77
N ASP A 73 -25.02 -0.93 14.40
CA ASP A 73 -25.22 -2.37 14.57
C ASP A 73 -24.82 -2.85 15.98
N ARG A 74 -23.93 -2.11 16.64
CA ARG A 74 -23.43 -2.39 17.99
C ARG A 74 -24.53 -2.53 19.04
N LYS A 75 -25.66 -1.84 18.87
CA LYS A 75 -26.82 -1.92 19.81
C LYS A 75 -27.41 -3.32 19.91
N ASN A 76 -27.17 -4.16 18.91
CA ASN A 76 -27.64 -5.54 18.86
C ASN A 76 -26.61 -6.54 19.40
N VAL A 77 -25.44 -6.08 19.86
CA VAL A 77 -24.39 -6.93 20.43
C VAL A 77 -24.43 -6.85 21.95
N ILE A 78 -24.41 -8.00 22.61
CA ILE A 78 -24.45 -8.15 24.07
C ILE A 78 -23.24 -8.88 24.61
N VAL A 79 -22.92 -8.56 25.86
CA VAL A 79 -21.84 -9.13 26.67
C VAL A 79 -22.44 -10.16 27.62
N ASP A 80 -21.88 -11.37 27.63
CA ASP A 80 -22.21 -12.46 28.56
C ASP A 80 -23.72 -12.70 28.73
N HIS A 81 -24.52 -12.54 27.67
CA HIS A 81 -25.98 -12.71 27.67
C HIS A 81 -26.79 -11.67 28.46
N HIS A 82 -26.19 -10.58 28.96
CA HIS A 82 -26.86 -9.70 29.92
C HIS A 82 -27.04 -8.25 29.46
N SER A 83 -25.99 -7.63 28.91
CA SER A 83 -25.97 -6.18 28.70
C SER A 83 -25.47 -5.82 27.30
N PRO A 84 -26.00 -4.77 26.66
CA PRO A 84 -25.43 -4.25 25.42
C PRO A 84 -23.96 -3.86 25.62
N ILE A 85 -23.15 -4.06 24.59
CA ILE A 85 -21.74 -3.66 24.62
C ILE A 85 -21.59 -2.14 24.78
N SER A 86 -20.78 -1.72 25.75
CA SER A 86 -20.50 -0.31 26.00
C SER A 86 -19.58 0.30 24.94
N GLU A 87 -19.54 1.63 24.87
CA GLU A 87 -18.77 2.34 23.85
C GLU A 87 -17.29 2.29 24.13
N SER A 88 -16.94 2.48 25.41
CA SER A 88 -15.57 2.32 25.87
C SER A 88 -15.04 0.93 25.54
N TYR A 89 -15.83 -0.13 25.76
CA TYR A 89 -15.38 -1.49 25.52
C TYR A 89 -15.22 -1.80 24.03
N ALA A 90 -16.17 -1.38 23.18
CA ALA A 90 -16.01 -1.51 21.73
C ALA A 90 -14.77 -0.76 21.21
N ASN A 91 -14.49 0.43 21.76
CA ASN A 91 -13.29 1.20 21.41
C ASN A 91 -11.99 0.53 21.87
N GLU A 92 -11.98 -0.13 23.03
CA GLU A 92 -10.84 -0.92 23.51
C GLU A 92 -10.54 -2.10 22.57
N LEU A 93 -11.57 -2.84 22.14
CA LEU A 93 -11.42 -3.92 21.15
C LEU A 93 -10.88 -3.39 19.83
N ARG A 94 -11.45 -2.27 19.34
CA ARG A 94 -10.97 -1.61 18.13
C ARG A 94 -9.51 -1.18 18.24
N ALA A 95 -9.08 -0.64 19.37
CA ALA A 95 -7.69 -0.27 19.58
C ALA A 95 -6.73 -1.47 19.52
N GLN A 96 -7.15 -2.64 20.03
CA GLN A 96 -6.35 -3.87 19.89
C GLN A 96 -6.27 -4.34 18.44
N PHE A 97 -7.38 -4.26 17.70
CA PHE A 97 -7.44 -4.60 16.29
C PHE A 97 -6.51 -3.68 15.47
N ASP A 98 -6.65 -2.37 15.64
CA ASP A 98 -5.84 -1.36 14.96
C ASP A 98 -4.34 -1.57 15.26
N ARG A 99 -3.99 -1.91 16.50
CA ARG A 99 -2.60 -2.23 16.89
C ARG A 99 -2.05 -3.41 16.10
N GLY A 100 -2.80 -4.52 16.02
CA GLY A 100 -2.40 -5.68 15.24
C GLY A 100 -2.28 -5.38 13.74
N TYR A 101 -3.24 -4.61 13.22
CA TYR A 101 -3.25 -4.16 11.84
C TYR A 101 -2.01 -3.33 11.49
N PHE A 102 -1.68 -2.32 12.30
CA PHE A 102 -0.53 -1.45 12.05
C PHE A 102 0.82 -2.13 12.30
N ASP A 103 0.89 -3.08 13.24
CA ASP A 103 2.10 -3.88 13.42
C ASP A 103 2.37 -4.78 12.21
N ALA A 104 1.34 -5.42 11.64
CA ALA A 104 1.46 -6.17 10.39
C ALA A 104 1.89 -5.31 9.20
N MET A 105 1.53 -4.02 9.19
CA MET A 105 1.95 -3.10 8.13
C MET A 105 3.43 -2.70 8.21
N LYS A 106 4.12 -2.92 9.34
CA LYS A 106 5.56 -2.62 9.47
C LYS A 106 6.42 -3.67 8.77
N GLU A 107 6.00 -4.93 8.79
CA GLU A 107 6.75 -6.06 8.24
C GLU A 107 5.83 -7.03 7.51
N TYR A 108 6.11 -7.27 6.23
CA TYR A 108 5.43 -8.35 5.50
C TYR A 108 6.11 -9.69 5.80
N PRO A 109 5.39 -10.82 5.84
CA PRO A 109 6.00 -12.10 6.13
C PRO A 109 7.08 -12.35 5.09
N GLN A 110 8.29 -12.66 5.54
CA GLN A 110 9.42 -12.93 4.64
C GLN A 110 9.09 -14.02 3.62
N GLN A 111 8.23 -14.99 3.99
CA GLN A 111 7.73 -15.99 3.05
C GLN A 111 6.96 -15.35 1.89
N ILE A 112 6.06 -14.39 2.15
CA ILE A 112 5.34 -13.69 1.08
C ILE A 112 6.25 -12.76 0.30
N VAL A 113 7.19 -12.06 0.96
CA VAL A 113 8.21 -11.25 0.26
C VAL A 113 8.99 -12.12 -0.73
N SER A 114 9.45 -13.30 -0.31
CA SER A 114 10.18 -14.23 -1.17
C SER A 114 9.34 -14.71 -2.37
N ILE A 115 8.03 -14.91 -2.18
CA ILE A 115 7.08 -15.25 -3.24
C ILE A 115 6.87 -14.08 -4.21
N LEU A 116 6.76 -12.85 -3.71
CA LEU A 116 6.63 -11.65 -4.54
C LEU A 116 7.88 -11.39 -5.39
N CYS A 117 9.05 -11.78 -4.90
CA CYS A 117 10.31 -11.72 -5.63
C CYS A 117 10.46 -12.82 -6.70
N ASN A 118 9.57 -13.82 -6.73
CA ASN A 118 9.62 -14.88 -7.75
C ASN A 118 9.34 -14.30 -9.16
N PRO A 119 10.17 -14.61 -10.18
CA PRO A 119 9.95 -14.13 -11.54
C PRO A 119 8.72 -14.75 -12.21
N ASP A 120 8.28 -15.94 -11.82
CA ASP A 120 7.12 -16.59 -12.41
C ASP A 120 5.80 -15.99 -11.91
N SER A 121 5.01 -15.45 -12.83
CA SER A 121 3.74 -14.79 -12.52
C SER A 121 2.63 -15.77 -12.17
N GLU A 122 2.62 -16.97 -12.76
CA GLU A 122 1.57 -17.97 -12.51
C GLU A 122 1.75 -18.58 -11.12
N SER A 123 2.96 -19.05 -10.79
CA SER A 123 3.30 -19.51 -9.45
C SER A 123 3.05 -18.43 -8.39
N LYS A 124 3.36 -17.16 -8.67
CA LYS A 124 3.08 -16.04 -7.75
C LYS A 124 1.59 -15.88 -7.48
N ILE A 125 0.74 -15.95 -8.50
CA ILE A 125 -0.71 -15.87 -8.34
C ILE A 125 -1.21 -17.03 -7.47
N THR A 126 -0.82 -18.26 -7.79
CA THR A 126 -1.25 -19.44 -7.04
C THR A 126 -0.87 -19.36 -5.56
N HIS A 127 0.35 -18.93 -5.24
CA HIS A 127 0.79 -18.79 -3.85
C HIS A 127 0.05 -17.66 -3.13
N LEU A 128 -0.23 -16.54 -3.81
CA LEU A 128 -1.03 -15.46 -3.25
C LEU A 128 -2.47 -15.91 -2.98
N GLU A 129 -3.06 -16.70 -3.88
CA GLU A 129 -4.40 -17.29 -3.69
C GLU A 129 -4.45 -18.20 -2.47
N GLN A 130 -3.49 -19.12 -2.34
CA GLN A 130 -3.37 -19.98 -1.15
C GLN A 130 -3.21 -19.17 0.13
N PHE A 131 -2.44 -18.09 0.10
CA PHE A 131 -2.27 -17.21 1.26
C PHE A 131 -3.53 -16.42 1.59
N ILE A 132 -4.26 -15.93 0.58
CA ILE A 132 -5.56 -15.27 0.74
C ILE A 132 -6.57 -16.24 1.37
N GLU A 133 -6.65 -17.47 0.89
CA GLU A 133 -7.51 -18.51 1.45
C GLU A 133 -7.12 -18.83 2.90
N PHE A 134 -5.83 -18.93 3.19
CA PHE A 134 -5.34 -19.15 4.56
C PHE A 134 -5.74 -17.99 5.50
N CYS A 135 -5.52 -16.74 5.07
CA CYS A 135 -5.92 -15.56 5.84
C CYS A 135 -7.44 -15.51 6.03
N SER A 136 -8.20 -15.74 4.96
CA SER A 136 -9.66 -15.83 5.01
C SER A 136 -10.14 -16.94 5.93
N TYR A 137 -9.38 -18.03 6.03
CA TYR A 137 -9.75 -19.13 6.90
C TYR A 137 -9.62 -18.76 8.38
N HIS A 138 -8.56 -18.05 8.73
CA HIS A 138 -8.28 -17.67 10.12
C HIS A 138 -8.86 -16.32 10.54
N LEU A 139 -9.35 -15.51 9.60
CA LEU A 139 -10.04 -14.24 9.86
C LEU A 139 -11.51 -14.48 10.23
N TYR A 140 -11.74 -14.98 11.44
CA TYR A 140 -13.10 -15.17 11.97
C TYR A 140 -13.16 -14.78 13.44
N PHE A 141 -14.11 -13.92 13.77
CA PHE A 141 -14.41 -13.57 15.16
C PHE A 141 -15.61 -14.38 15.68
N GLU A 142 -15.35 -15.30 16.60
CA GLU A 142 -16.37 -16.20 17.17
C GLU A 142 -17.11 -15.62 18.38
N GLY A 143 -16.66 -14.47 18.91
CA GLY A 143 -17.25 -13.80 20.07
C GLY A 143 -16.33 -13.68 21.27
N PHE A 144 -15.22 -14.41 21.31
CA PHE A 144 -14.25 -14.34 22.40
C PHE A 144 -13.46 -13.03 22.33
N ALA A 145 -13.76 -12.08 23.23
CA ALA A 145 -13.17 -10.75 23.25
C ALA A 145 -11.79 -10.70 23.91
N VAL A 146 -10.97 -11.73 23.66
CA VAL A 146 -9.61 -11.87 24.19
C VAL A 146 -8.69 -10.90 23.42
N PRO A 147 -7.93 -10.01 24.09
CA PRO A 147 -7.11 -9.00 23.41
C PRO A 147 -6.14 -9.56 22.37
N SER A 148 -5.50 -10.71 22.63
CA SER A 148 -4.59 -11.37 21.69
C SER A 148 -5.30 -11.91 20.45
N CYS A 149 -6.55 -12.38 20.59
CA CYS A 149 -7.38 -12.79 19.46
C CYS A 149 -7.72 -11.59 18.57
N ILE A 150 -8.17 -10.48 19.18
CA ILE A 150 -8.51 -9.25 18.43
C ILE A 150 -7.29 -8.65 17.72
N TYR A 151 -6.15 -8.61 18.41
CA TYR A 151 -4.87 -8.22 17.81
C TYR A 151 -4.53 -9.09 16.60
N THR A 152 -4.62 -10.42 16.77
CA THR A 152 -4.35 -11.40 15.72
C THR A 152 -5.25 -11.21 14.51
N LEU A 153 -6.55 -10.95 14.72
CA LEU A 153 -7.48 -10.68 13.63
C LEU A 153 -7.13 -9.40 12.85
N GLY A 154 -6.71 -8.34 13.56
CA GLY A 154 -6.21 -7.12 12.91
C GLY A 154 -4.97 -7.39 12.05
N PHE A 155 -4.06 -8.20 12.58
CA PHE A 155 -2.83 -8.59 11.90
C PHE A 155 -3.10 -9.41 10.63
N ILE A 156 -3.96 -10.43 10.72
CA ILE A 156 -4.39 -11.26 9.59
C ILE A 156 -5.14 -10.41 8.55
N GLN A 157 -6.01 -9.48 8.98
CA GLN A 157 -6.75 -8.60 8.09
C GLN A 157 -5.82 -7.72 7.25
N ALA A 158 -4.76 -7.15 7.84
CA ALA A 158 -3.78 -6.33 7.11
C ALA A 158 -3.07 -7.13 6.01
N TYR A 159 -2.68 -8.36 6.32
CA TYR A 159 -2.06 -9.25 5.32
C TYR A 159 -3.01 -9.72 4.25
N LEU A 160 -4.26 -10.02 4.59
CA LEU A 160 -5.29 -10.34 3.61
C LEU A 160 -5.48 -9.19 2.61
N VAL A 161 -5.57 -7.95 3.11
CA VAL A 161 -5.66 -6.75 2.28
C VAL A 161 -4.44 -6.66 1.36
N ARG A 162 -3.23 -6.79 1.91
CA ARG A 162 -2.01 -6.69 1.09
C ARG A 162 -1.91 -7.80 0.04
N ALA A 163 -2.20 -9.04 0.40
CA ALA A 163 -2.17 -10.18 -0.51
C ALA A 163 -3.20 -10.08 -1.63
N CYS A 164 -4.42 -9.62 -1.33
CA CYS A 164 -5.43 -9.34 -2.35
C CYS A 164 -4.96 -8.23 -3.30
N GLY A 165 -4.30 -7.19 -2.78
CA GLY A 165 -3.68 -6.14 -3.59
C GLY A 165 -2.61 -6.70 -4.53
N ASP A 166 -1.68 -7.48 -3.97
CA ASP A 166 -0.61 -8.14 -4.71
C ASP A 166 -1.14 -9.09 -5.79
N ARG A 167 -2.22 -9.84 -5.50
CA ARG A 167 -2.86 -10.77 -6.45
C ARG A 167 -3.52 -10.03 -7.60
N VAL A 168 -4.32 -8.99 -7.30
CA VAL A 168 -4.95 -8.16 -8.35
C VAL A 168 -3.87 -7.58 -9.26
N ASN A 169 -2.74 -7.17 -8.69
CA ASN A 169 -1.59 -6.69 -9.45
C ASN A 169 -0.99 -7.81 -10.33
N ALA A 170 -0.74 -8.99 -9.78
CA ALA A 170 -0.20 -10.13 -10.54
C ALA A 170 -1.12 -10.58 -11.70
N LEU A 171 -2.44 -10.63 -11.48
CA LEU A 171 -3.42 -10.99 -12.52
C LEU A 171 -3.48 -9.95 -13.65
N ARG A 172 -3.30 -8.66 -13.34
CA ARG A 172 -3.29 -7.60 -14.35
C ARG A 172 -2.01 -7.64 -15.19
N LEU A 173 -0.86 -7.93 -14.58
CA LEU A 173 0.42 -8.11 -15.30
C LEU A 173 0.32 -9.18 -16.38
N VAL A 174 -0.26 -10.34 -16.06
CA VAL A 174 -0.46 -11.42 -17.04
C VAL A 174 -1.32 -10.93 -18.20
N LYS A 175 -2.43 -10.24 -17.94
CA LYS A 175 -3.31 -9.69 -18.99
C LYS A 175 -2.60 -8.66 -19.88
N TYR A 176 -1.77 -7.78 -19.30
CA TYR A 176 -1.01 -6.79 -20.06
C TYR A 176 0.12 -7.41 -20.89
N GLN A 177 0.86 -8.38 -20.35
CA GLN A 177 1.88 -9.11 -21.11
C GLN A 177 1.27 -9.80 -22.34
N HIS A 178 0.11 -10.45 -22.17
CA HIS A 178 -0.61 -11.06 -23.28
C HIS A 178 -1.08 -10.01 -24.32
N GLN A 179 -1.52 -8.82 -23.90
CA GLN A 179 -1.90 -7.74 -24.81
C GLN A 179 -0.71 -7.12 -25.55
N VAL A 180 0.46 -7.00 -24.92
CA VAL A 180 1.69 -6.47 -25.54
C VAL A 180 2.27 -7.48 -26.54
N VAL A 181 2.25 -8.77 -26.21
CA VAL A 181 2.66 -9.85 -27.13
C VAL A 181 1.70 -9.94 -28.31
N SER A 182 0.39 -9.83 -28.08
CA SER A 182 -0.61 -9.85 -29.15
C SER A 182 -0.58 -8.61 -30.06
N LYS A 183 -0.06 -7.47 -29.58
CA LYS A 183 0.17 -6.27 -30.41
C LYS A 183 1.51 -6.27 -31.16
N LYS A 184 2.42 -7.19 -30.83
CA LYS A 184 3.73 -7.34 -31.49
C LYS A 184 3.70 -8.25 -32.74
N GLN A 185 2.58 -8.86 -33.08
CA GLN A 185 2.42 -9.60 -34.35
C GLN A 185 1.63 -8.76 -35.36
N GLU A 186 2.36 -7.89 -36.05
CA GLU A 186 2.26 -7.60 -37.49
C GLU A 186 3.14 -6.38 -37.77
N LEU A 187 4.42 -6.63 -38.07
CA LEU A 187 5.30 -5.89 -39.00
C LEU A 187 6.70 -6.53 -38.98
N PRO A 188 7.43 -6.53 -40.10
CA PRO A 188 8.57 -7.41 -40.29
C PRO A 188 9.82 -6.93 -39.53
N VAL A 189 10.54 -7.96 -39.06
CA VAL A 189 11.83 -8.02 -38.38
C VAL A 189 12.80 -6.87 -38.72
N ALA A 190 13.15 -6.10 -37.69
CA ALA A 190 14.48 -5.58 -37.49
C ALA A 190 14.85 -5.82 -36.01
N GLU A 191 15.92 -6.57 -35.77
CA GLU A 191 16.46 -6.84 -34.44
C GLU A 191 16.89 -5.53 -33.78
N ALA A 192 16.04 -4.99 -32.90
CA ALA A 192 16.44 -3.96 -31.94
C ALA A 192 16.33 -4.57 -30.54
N GLN A 193 17.49 -4.73 -29.88
CA GLN A 193 17.57 -5.09 -28.47
C GLN A 193 16.64 -4.16 -27.68
N SER A 194 15.66 -4.73 -26.97
CA SER A 194 14.62 -3.94 -26.30
C SER A 194 15.16 -3.37 -24.98
N ASN A 195 15.96 -2.32 -25.07
CA ASN A 195 16.29 -1.50 -23.92
C ASN A 195 15.03 -0.70 -23.54
N GLY A 196 14.69 -0.65 -22.25
CA GLY A 196 13.51 0.06 -21.73
C GLY A 196 13.50 1.57 -22.05
N PRO A 197 12.57 2.35 -21.47
CA PRO A 197 12.51 3.79 -21.68
C PRO A 197 13.86 4.46 -21.41
N GLU A 198 14.19 5.45 -22.23
CA GLU A 198 15.44 6.20 -22.13
C GLU A 198 15.49 6.96 -20.80
N ARG A 199 16.54 6.73 -20.01
CA ARG A 199 16.76 7.37 -18.71
C ARG A 199 17.00 8.88 -18.88
N ILE A 200 16.53 9.67 -17.92
CA ILE A 200 16.74 11.12 -17.91
C ILE A 200 18.04 11.47 -17.18
N PRO A 201 18.98 12.24 -17.78
CA PRO A 201 20.18 12.68 -17.09
C PRO A 201 19.86 13.66 -15.96
N LEU A 202 20.41 13.38 -14.77
CA LEU A 202 20.35 14.26 -13.60
C LEU A 202 21.63 15.10 -13.50
N ASP A 203 21.49 16.40 -13.77
CA ASP A 203 22.56 17.39 -13.59
C ASP A 203 22.45 18.15 -12.26
N TYR A 204 21.35 17.94 -11.52
CA TYR A 204 21.17 18.43 -10.14
C TYR A 204 21.88 17.53 -9.11
N ALA A 205 22.05 18.02 -7.88
CA ALA A 205 22.66 17.26 -6.79
C ALA A 205 21.86 15.98 -6.50
N ILE A 206 22.43 14.82 -6.88
CA ILE A 206 21.76 13.52 -6.81
C ILE A 206 21.33 13.15 -5.39
N ASP A 207 22.15 13.47 -4.39
CA ASP A 207 21.85 13.16 -2.98
C ASP A 207 20.56 13.85 -2.50
N GLU A 208 20.23 15.03 -3.04
CA GLU A 208 18.99 15.72 -2.71
C GLU A 208 17.77 15.13 -3.42
N ILE A 209 17.94 14.66 -4.65
CA ILE A 209 16.89 13.92 -5.37
C ILE A 209 16.60 12.62 -4.63
N ILE A 210 17.64 11.83 -4.30
CA ILE A 210 17.50 10.61 -3.51
C ILE A 210 16.78 10.90 -2.19
N SER A 211 17.28 11.85 -1.39
CA SER A 211 16.72 12.20 -0.09
C SER A 211 15.24 12.60 -0.16
N MET A 212 14.82 13.25 -1.25
CA MET A 212 13.43 13.61 -1.49
C MET A 212 12.59 12.38 -1.86
N TRP A 213 13.07 11.52 -2.74
CA TRP A 213 12.32 10.33 -3.19
C TRP A 213 12.20 9.24 -2.12
N LEU A 214 13.09 9.20 -1.12
CA LEU A 214 12.98 8.27 0.01
C LEU A 214 11.67 8.38 0.81
N ILE A 215 10.91 9.47 0.65
CA ILE A 215 9.56 9.58 1.21
C ILE A 215 8.61 8.49 0.74
N LEU A 216 8.90 7.83 -0.40
CA LEU A 216 8.11 6.70 -0.89
C LEU A 216 8.03 5.53 0.10
N VAL A 217 9.03 5.37 0.98
CA VAL A 217 9.02 4.37 2.06
C VAL A 217 7.91 4.67 3.09
N ASP A 218 7.64 5.95 3.32
CA ASP A 218 6.64 6.44 4.28
C ASP A 218 5.34 6.93 3.61
N ALA A 219 5.27 6.98 2.28
CA ALA A 219 4.18 7.63 1.55
C ALA A 219 2.79 7.02 1.84
N TRP A 220 2.73 5.74 2.22
CA TRP A 220 1.50 5.07 2.63
C TRP A 220 0.91 5.64 3.92
N LYS A 221 1.72 6.25 4.78
CA LYS A 221 1.29 6.96 5.99
C LYS A 221 0.62 8.30 5.64
N CYS A 222 0.85 8.84 4.44
CA CYS A 222 0.17 10.05 3.98
C CYS A 222 -1.30 9.76 3.69
N LYS A 223 -2.21 10.41 4.42
CA LYS A 223 -3.65 10.35 4.16
C LYS A 223 -4.02 10.67 2.70
N ALA A 224 -3.33 11.63 2.09
CA ALA A 224 -3.55 11.99 0.68
C ALA A 224 -3.32 10.83 -0.30
N VAL A 225 -2.44 9.89 0.06
CA VAL A 225 -2.15 8.70 -0.75
C VAL A 225 -3.24 7.66 -0.51
N GLY A 226 -3.61 7.40 0.76
CA GLY A 226 -4.73 6.51 1.09
C GLY A 226 -4.56 5.10 0.50
N SER A 227 -3.33 4.57 0.60
CA SER A 227 -2.93 3.29 0.01
C SER A 227 -2.03 2.51 0.97
N ILE A 228 -1.77 1.25 0.65
CA ILE A 228 -0.86 0.38 1.41
C ILE A 228 0.61 0.66 1.07
N GLN A 229 1.54 0.22 1.92
CA GLN A 229 2.97 0.35 1.66
C GLN A 229 3.41 -0.42 0.41
N VAL A 230 4.09 0.29 -0.50
CA VAL A 230 4.70 -0.28 -1.72
C VAL A 230 6.20 -0.45 -1.55
N PHE A 231 6.89 0.61 -1.11
CA PHE A 231 8.34 0.61 -0.92
C PHE A 231 8.65 0.32 0.55
N THR A 232 9.43 -0.72 0.79
CA THR A 232 9.75 -1.22 2.13
C THR A 232 11.11 -0.76 2.62
N GLY A 233 11.99 -0.29 1.73
CA GLY A 233 13.31 0.20 2.09
C GLY A 233 13.93 1.13 1.06
N GLU A 234 15.04 1.77 1.47
CA GLU A 234 15.77 2.75 0.65
C GLU A 234 16.30 2.15 -0.66
N GLU A 235 16.73 0.88 -0.62
CA GLU A 235 17.30 0.22 -1.79
C GLU A 235 16.30 0.04 -2.94
N GLU A 236 15.03 -0.23 -2.64
CA GLU A 236 13.96 -0.29 -3.66
C GLU A 236 13.75 1.08 -4.32
N VAL A 237 13.86 2.16 -3.55
CA VAL A 237 13.76 3.53 -4.07
C VAL A 237 14.98 3.88 -4.92
N LEU A 238 16.19 3.46 -4.54
CA LEU A 238 17.40 3.64 -5.35
C LEU A 238 17.33 2.87 -6.67
N GLN A 239 16.83 1.63 -6.65
CA GLN A 239 16.58 0.85 -7.86
C GLN A 239 15.57 1.55 -8.77
N LEU A 240 14.47 2.06 -8.22
CA LEU A 240 13.49 2.87 -8.95
C LEU A 240 14.12 4.11 -9.59
N LEU A 241 14.90 4.88 -8.84
CA LEU A 241 15.59 6.04 -9.40
C LEU A 241 16.56 5.65 -10.51
N GLY A 242 17.28 4.53 -10.36
CA GLY A 242 18.19 3.99 -11.37
C GLY A 242 17.50 3.45 -12.64
N MET A 243 16.21 3.11 -12.58
CA MET A 243 15.40 2.80 -13.76
C MET A 243 15.03 4.06 -14.53
N MET A 244 14.78 5.17 -13.82
CA MET A 244 14.25 6.39 -14.40
C MET A 244 15.34 7.38 -14.83
N PHE A 245 16.45 7.42 -14.10
CA PHE A 245 17.45 8.47 -14.21
C PHE A 245 18.84 7.91 -14.46
N GLU A 246 19.65 8.67 -15.18
CA GLU A 246 21.08 8.45 -15.27
C GLU A 246 21.83 9.59 -14.59
N GLU A 247 22.95 9.25 -13.96
CA GLU A 247 23.83 10.24 -13.37
C GLU A 247 25.29 9.82 -13.58
N LYS A 248 26.21 10.80 -13.49
CA LYS A 248 27.62 10.63 -13.88
C LYS A 248 28.51 10.05 -12.77
N GLY A 249 28.05 10.05 -11.52
CA GLY A 249 28.82 9.73 -10.31
C GLY A 249 28.72 8.28 -9.79
N GLY A 250 27.98 7.39 -10.44
CA GLY A 250 27.84 5.97 -10.07
C GLY A 250 27.03 5.67 -8.80
N ARG A 251 26.26 6.63 -8.28
CA ARG A 251 25.38 6.49 -7.11
C ARG A 251 24.10 5.70 -7.39
N LEU A 252 23.54 5.83 -8.60
CA LEU A 252 22.33 5.11 -8.97
C LEU A 252 22.68 3.76 -9.60
N PRO A 253 22.06 2.65 -9.15
CA PRO A 253 22.20 1.37 -9.81
C PRO A 253 21.62 1.43 -11.24
N ARG A 254 22.02 0.51 -12.11
CA ARG A 254 21.50 0.42 -13.50
C ARG A 254 20.72 -0.87 -13.72
N PRO A 255 19.61 -1.09 -12.99
CA PRO A 255 18.78 -2.27 -13.20
C PRO A 255 18.08 -2.18 -14.57
N GLU A 256 17.61 -3.33 -15.06
CA GLU A 256 16.66 -3.36 -16.17
C GLU A 256 15.37 -2.62 -15.81
N HIS A 257 14.73 -2.01 -16.80
CA HIS A 257 13.49 -1.29 -16.57
C HIS A 257 12.38 -2.27 -16.15
N LYS A 258 11.70 -1.95 -15.05
CA LYS A 258 10.56 -2.71 -14.55
C LYS A 258 9.33 -1.81 -14.44
N TYR A 259 8.19 -2.35 -14.84
CA TYR A 259 6.90 -1.72 -14.61
C TYR A 259 6.42 -1.99 -13.17
N PHE A 260 6.09 -0.92 -12.43
CA PHE A 260 5.56 -0.98 -11.08
C PHE A 260 4.03 -1.00 -11.09
N GLU A 261 3.46 -2.10 -10.63
CA GLU A 261 2.04 -2.19 -10.34
C GLU A 261 1.73 -1.54 -8.99
N MET A 262 1.04 -0.40 -9.02
CA MET A 262 0.69 0.36 -7.82
C MET A 262 -0.65 -0.11 -7.25
N PRO A 263 -0.77 -0.32 -5.93
CA PRO A 263 -2.03 -0.68 -5.30
C PRO A 263 -3.08 0.43 -5.40
N PRO A 264 -4.38 0.12 -5.17
CA PRO A 264 -5.43 1.12 -5.12
C PRO A 264 -5.11 2.25 -4.14
N GLY A 265 -5.43 3.49 -4.54
CA GLY A 265 -5.11 4.69 -3.80
C GLY A 265 -4.70 5.80 -4.76
N ASN A 266 -4.12 6.86 -4.22
CA ASN A 266 -3.72 8.05 -4.96
C ASN A 266 -2.19 8.21 -4.95
N TYR A 267 -1.45 7.12 -5.19
CA TYR A 267 0.01 7.14 -5.27
C TYR A 267 0.53 8.13 -6.33
N GLU A 268 -0.27 8.39 -7.37
CA GLU A 268 0.04 9.41 -8.36
C GLU A 268 0.23 10.80 -7.74
N ARG A 269 -0.38 11.12 -6.58
CA ARG A 269 -0.18 12.42 -5.94
C ARG A 269 1.25 12.63 -5.46
N VAL A 270 1.83 11.63 -4.81
CA VAL A 270 3.22 11.70 -4.34
C VAL A 270 4.20 11.56 -5.50
N LEU A 271 3.93 10.67 -6.46
CA LEU A 271 4.77 10.48 -7.64
C LEU A 271 4.80 11.73 -8.52
N ASN A 272 3.65 12.38 -8.73
CA ASN A 272 3.56 13.64 -9.45
C ASN A 272 4.36 14.76 -8.76
N LEU A 273 4.24 14.88 -7.43
CA LEU A 273 5.01 15.84 -6.64
C LEU A 273 6.52 15.61 -6.83
N LEU A 274 6.99 14.38 -6.60
CA LEU A 274 8.40 14.02 -6.67
C LEU A 274 8.96 14.24 -8.08
N MET A 275 8.23 13.82 -9.11
CA MET A 275 8.66 13.97 -10.49
C MET A 275 8.67 15.44 -10.92
N HIS A 276 7.63 16.21 -10.59
CA HIS A 276 7.58 17.63 -10.92
C HIS A 276 8.65 18.44 -10.18
N ALA A 277 8.91 18.14 -8.90
CA ALA A 277 10.00 18.74 -8.15
C ALA A 277 11.37 18.41 -8.78
N THR A 278 11.58 17.14 -9.17
CA THR A 278 12.80 16.71 -9.87
C THR A 278 12.98 17.47 -11.18
N TYR A 279 11.92 17.57 -11.99
CA TYR A 279 11.91 18.38 -13.21
C TYR A 279 12.31 19.83 -12.92
N LYS A 280 11.72 20.50 -11.93
CA LYS A 280 12.05 21.91 -11.61
C LYS A 280 13.50 22.09 -11.17
N LEU A 281 14.04 21.18 -10.38
CA LEU A 281 15.44 21.25 -9.93
C LEU A 281 16.43 21.01 -11.09
N ASN A 282 16.07 20.13 -12.03
CA ASN A 282 16.95 19.66 -13.09
C ASN A 282 16.88 20.51 -14.38
N THR A 283 15.71 21.08 -14.68
CA THR A 283 15.46 21.91 -15.89
C THR A 283 16.32 23.16 -15.97
N HIS A 284 16.67 23.76 -14.83
CA HIS A 284 17.64 24.85 -14.79
C HIS A 284 19.02 24.46 -15.35
N ARG A 285 19.28 23.16 -15.60
CA ARG A 285 20.59 22.62 -15.99
C ARG A 285 20.57 21.87 -17.33
N ASN A 286 19.48 21.19 -17.70
CA ASN A 286 19.49 20.27 -18.84
C ASN A 286 18.46 20.54 -19.96
N ASN A 287 17.62 21.58 -19.86
CA ASN A 287 16.59 21.92 -20.86
C ASN A 287 15.67 20.76 -21.30
N ILE A 288 15.57 19.69 -20.50
CA ILE A 288 14.69 18.56 -20.81
C ILE A 288 13.25 18.94 -20.45
N GLY A 289 12.34 18.84 -21.42
CA GLY A 289 10.94 19.21 -21.25
C GLY A 289 10.17 18.29 -20.30
N LEU A 290 9.12 18.82 -19.68
CA LEU A 290 8.26 18.12 -18.72
C LEU A 290 7.65 16.84 -19.30
N ASP A 291 7.37 16.82 -20.61
CA ASP A 291 6.79 15.68 -21.32
C ASP A 291 7.63 14.41 -21.15
N ARG A 292 8.97 14.52 -21.12
CA ARG A 292 9.87 13.37 -20.88
C ARG A 292 9.67 12.78 -19.48
N TYR A 293 9.58 13.63 -18.46
CA TYR A 293 9.36 13.21 -17.08
C TYR A 293 7.96 12.60 -16.88
N CYS A 294 6.95 13.20 -17.50
CA CYS A 294 5.60 12.65 -17.51
C CYS A 294 5.54 11.29 -18.21
N GLN A 295 6.17 11.16 -19.38
CA GLN A 295 6.20 9.89 -20.13
C GLN A 295 6.86 8.79 -19.30
N LEU A 296 7.96 9.11 -18.61
CA LEU A 296 8.64 8.17 -17.74
C LEU A 296 7.75 7.69 -16.58
N LEU A 297 6.91 8.56 -15.99
CA LEU A 297 5.90 8.12 -15.02
C LEU A 297 4.89 7.14 -15.63
N LEU A 298 4.38 7.43 -16.85
CA LEU A 298 3.44 6.56 -17.55
C LEU A 298 4.06 5.18 -17.82
N ASP A 299 5.32 5.16 -18.22
CA ASP A 299 6.07 3.96 -18.59
C ASP A 299 6.57 3.17 -17.37
N THR A 300 6.50 3.76 -16.17
CA THR A 300 7.02 3.14 -14.94
C THR A 300 5.90 2.68 -14.00
N PHE A 301 4.75 3.36 -13.92
CA PHE A 301 3.75 3.11 -12.88
C PHE A 301 2.33 2.84 -13.41
N SER A 302 1.70 1.78 -12.89
CA SER A 302 0.36 1.36 -13.33
C SER A 302 -0.79 2.27 -12.91
N CYS A 303 -0.59 3.13 -11.90
CA CYS A 303 -1.55 4.17 -11.52
C CYS A 303 -1.84 5.16 -12.66
N TYR A 304 -1.00 5.20 -13.70
CA TYR A 304 -1.21 6.03 -14.89
C TYR A 304 -1.71 5.28 -16.13
N SER A 305 -2.05 3.98 -16.03
CA SER A 305 -2.45 3.15 -17.18
C SER A 305 -3.60 3.71 -18.04
N LYS A 306 -4.47 4.55 -17.46
CA LYS A 306 -5.57 5.23 -18.16
C LYS A 306 -5.33 6.72 -18.40
N THR A 307 -4.19 7.24 -17.96
CA THR A 307 -3.84 8.65 -18.01
C THR A 307 -3.11 8.97 -19.30
N LYS A 308 -3.61 9.96 -20.05
CA LYS A 308 -2.93 10.47 -21.24
C LYS A 308 -1.81 11.46 -20.86
N LEU A 309 -0.75 11.50 -21.66
CA LEU A 309 0.41 12.37 -21.44
C LEU A 309 0.01 13.84 -21.26
N GLU A 310 -0.88 14.37 -22.10
CA GLU A 310 -1.31 15.77 -22.04
C GLU A 310 -2.08 16.07 -20.75
N SER A 311 -2.88 15.11 -20.29
CA SER A 311 -3.63 15.22 -19.03
C SER A 311 -2.68 15.21 -17.85
N LEU A 312 -1.71 14.29 -17.82
CA LEU A 312 -0.69 14.24 -16.78
C LEU A 312 0.10 15.56 -16.74
N ARG A 313 0.61 16.02 -17.88
CA ARG A 313 1.34 17.28 -18.00
C ARG A 313 0.56 18.48 -17.46
N SER A 314 -0.73 18.58 -17.78
CA SER A 314 -1.59 19.68 -17.31
C SER A 314 -1.91 19.59 -15.81
N ASN A 315 -1.90 18.38 -15.24
CA ASN A 315 -2.37 18.12 -13.90
C ASN A 315 -1.26 17.80 -12.88
N ILE A 316 -0.01 17.62 -13.31
CA ILE A 316 1.08 17.09 -12.47
C ILE A 316 1.28 17.89 -11.18
N ASN A 317 1.02 19.20 -11.19
CA ASN A 317 1.20 20.04 -9.99
C ASN A 317 -0.12 20.46 -9.31
N LYS A 318 -1.29 19.98 -9.75
CA LYS A 318 -2.59 20.47 -9.25
C LYS A 318 -2.90 20.06 -7.80
N ALA A 319 -2.49 18.87 -7.38
CA ALA A 319 -2.78 18.36 -6.04
C ALA A 319 -1.70 18.69 -5.00
N ARG A 320 -0.75 19.57 -5.33
CA ARG A 320 0.49 19.78 -4.56
C ARG A 320 0.26 20.17 -3.10
N GLY A 321 -0.63 21.11 -2.82
CA GLY A 321 -0.84 21.61 -1.44
C GLY A 321 -1.32 20.49 -0.51
N ASN A 322 -2.28 19.68 -0.96
CA ASN A 322 -2.82 18.57 -0.18
C ASN A 322 -1.75 17.51 0.14
N ILE A 323 -0.90 17.15 -0.82
CA ILE A 323 0.13 16.14 -0.61
C ILE A 323 1.30 16.69 0.21
N VAL A 324 1.71 17.94 -0.01
CA VAL A 324 2.77 18.60 0.76
C VAL A 324 2.37 18.72 2.23
N GLN A 325 1.15 19.16 2.50
CA GLN A 325 0.61 19.20 3.87
C GLN A 325 0.55 17.80 4.50
N SER A 326 0.13 16.79 3.73
CA SER A 326 0.08 15.41 4.22
C SER A 326 1.47 14.86 4.57
N ILE A 327 2.50 15.20 3.78
CA ILE A 327 3.90 14.87 4.09
C ILE A 327 4.38 15.62 5.33
N GLY A 328 4.01 16.91 5.46
CA GLY A 328 4.37 17.71 6.63
C GLY A 328 3.78 17.22 7.95
N ASN A 329 2.65 16.52 7.90
CA ASN A 329 2.02 15.91 9.06
C ASN A 329 2.69 14.58 9.49
N LEU A 330 3.67 14.07 8.73
CA LEU A 330 4.43 12.87 9.12
C LEU A 330 5.54 13.24 10.12
N THR A 331 5.17 13.43 11.39
CA THR A 331 6.08 13.85 12.48
C THR A 331 7.19 12.83 12.77
N ASP A 332 6.89 11.55 12.58
CA ASP A 332 7.81 10.44 12.88
C ASP A 332 8.57 9.92 11.65
N SER A 333 8.37 10.55 10.48
CA SER A 333 9.10 10.17 9.27
C SER A 333 10.48 10.83 9.25
N PRO A 334 11.58 10.08 9.14
CA PRO A 334 12.91 10.65 8.94
C PRO A 334 13.05 11.35 7.57
N HIS A 335 12.20 11.00 6.59
CA HIS A 335 12.29 11.49 5.22
C HIS A 335 11.42 12.74 4.97
N SER A 336 10.36 12.98 5.75
CA SER A 336 9.45 14.12 5.55
C SER A 336 10.19 15.47 5.58
N LYS A 337 11.09 15.65 6.55
CA LYS A 337 11.91 16.88 6.69
C LYS A 337 12.79 17.13 5.47
N ASN A 338 13.34 16.07 4.87
CA ASN A 338 14.20 16.19 3.69
C ASN A 338 13.40 16.62 2.47
N VAL A 339 12.23 16.05 2.24
CA VAL A 339 11.32 16.49 1.16
C VAL A 339 10.97 17.96 1.31
N LEU A 340 10.51 18.39 2.48
CA LEU A 340 10.10 19.77 2.70
C LEU A 340 11.26 20.75 2.53
N LYS A 341 12.46 20.37 3.00
CA LYS A 341 13.67 21.16 2.81
C LYS A 341 14.02 21.35 1.33
N THR A 342 13.90 20.28 0.53
CA THR A 342 14.16 20.33 -0.92
C THR A 342 13.09 21.12 -1.66
N LEU A 343 11.81 20.92 -1.34
CA LEU A 343 10.69 21.63 -1.96
C LEU A 343 10.77 23.15 -1.75
N ARG A 344 11.21 23.62 -0.56
CA ARG A 344 11.39 25.05 -0.28
C ARG A 344 12.37 25.76 -1.21
N LYS A 345 13.24 25.02 -1.91
CA LYS A 345 14.16 25.59 -2.92
C LYS A 345 13.48 25.89 -4.26
N ILE A 346 12.26 25.41 -4.44
CA ILE A 346 11.48 25.57 -5.67
C ILE A 346 10.39 26.61 -5.40
N ASN A 347 10.42 27.72 -6.12
CA ASN A 347 9.53 28.87 -5.89
C ASN A 347 8.03 28.49 -5.85
N GLU A 348 7.60 27.51 -6.64
CA GLU A 348 6.20 27.05 -6.69
C GLU A 348 5.72 26.32 -5.43
N TYR A 349 6.64 25.95 -4.53
CA TYR A 349 6.37 25.27 -3.26
C TYR A 349 6.85 26.09 -2.05
N GLY A 350 7.36 27.30 -2.29
CA GLY A 350 7.93 28.16 -1.26
C GLY A 350 6.91 29.10 -0.61
N VAL A 351 6.81 29.00 0.71
CA VAL A 351 6.44 30.06 1.69
C VAL A 351 4.95 30.27 2.03
N ASP A 352 3.97 30.01 1.15
CA ASP A 352 2.54 30.17 1.53
C ASP A 352 1.74 28.86 1.67
N ASP A 353 2.22 27.74 1.09
CA ASP A 353 1.57 26.42 1.12
C ASP A 353 2.05 25.52 2.29
N LEU A 354 2.88 26.05 3.20
CA LEU A 354 3.63 25.27 4.20
C LEU A 354 3.38 25.68 5.67
N THR A 355 2.40 26.56 5.94
CA THR A 355 1.94 26.92 7.28
C THR A 355 0.64 26.25 7.65
#